data_AF-A0A362XDW9-F1
#
_entry.id   AF-A0A362XDW9-F1
#
_cell.length_a   1.000
_cell.length_b   1.000
_cell.length_c   1.000
_cell.angle_alpha   90.00
_cell.angle_beta   90.00
_cell.angle_gamma   90.00
#
_symmetry.space_group_name_H-M   'P 1'
#
loop_
_entity.id
_entity.type
_entity.pdbx_description
1 polymer ?
#
loop_
_entity_poly.entity_id
_entity_poly.type
_entity_poly.pdbx_seq_one_letter_code
_entity_poly.pdbx_strand_id
1 'polypeptide(L)'
;MSCGITFAQDITWGETFNADFVIDSAMTTDGKNWQIAASGDAGPYGKAYLSYSFTNYFDAEGQGEFTGFAWTQIGEQVVNGSLQGLWKKEGKIFKMYSLDNDATNGVFNIVSGEVDFVAKTMKFKVAPIKD
;
A
#
# COMPACT_ATOMS: atom_id res chain seq x y z
N MET A 1 11.69 -21.17 35.97
CA MET A 1 10.97 -20.31 35.02
C MET A 1 12.04 -19.72 34.10
N SER A 2 12.15 -20.21 32.87
CA SER A 2 13.19 -19.77 31.92
C SER A 2 12.62 -18.59 31.13
N CYS A 3 13.25 -17.42 31.25
CA CYS A 3 12.92 -16.25 30.44
C CYS A 3 13.65 -16.37 29.10
N GLY A 4 12.92 -16.53 28.00
CA GLY A 4 13.51 -16.56 26.67
C GLY A 4 13.94 -15.17 26.25
N ILE A 5 15.17 -15.03 25.74
CA ILE A 5 15.62 -13.82 25.05
C ILE A 5 14.90 -13.79 23.70
N THR A 6 14.09 -12.76 23.46
CA THR A 6 13.50 -12.51 22.14
C THR A 6 14.39 -11.54 21.37
N PHE A 7 14.82 -11.94 20.18
CA PHE A 7 15.40 -11.03 19.20
C PHE A 7 14.27 -10.58 18.27
N ALA A 8 13.93 -9.30 18.30
CA ALA A 8 13.04 -8.68 17.32
C ALA A 8 13.90 -8.00 16.24
N GLN A 9 13.30 -7.71 15.08
CA GLN A 9 13.96 -6.82 14.12
C GLN A 9 14.11 -5.42 14.73
N ASP A 10 15.27 -4.83 14.56
CA ASP A 10 15.55 -3.46 14.97
C ASP A 10 14.94 -2.51 13.94
N ILE A 11 13.70 -2.10 14.18
CA ILE A 11 12.97 -1.14 13.35
C ILE A 11 12.41 -0.07 14.28
N THR A 12 12.79 1.18 14.04
CA THR A 12 12.20 2.32 14.74
C THR A 12 11.14 2.99 13.87
N TRP A 13 10.07 3.48 14.50
CA TRP A 13 8.89 3.96 13.80
C TRP A 13 8.74 5.48 13.91
N GLY A 14 8.33 6.09 12.81
CA GLY A 14 7.82 7.45 12.78
C GLY A 14 6.39 7.57 13.27
N GLU A 15 5.84 8.78 13.16
CA GLU A 15 4.43 9.00 13.46
C GLU A 15 3.57 8.33 12.39
N THR A 16 2.64 7.47 12.84
CA THR A 16 1.76 6.73 11.94
C THR A 16 0.57 7.59 11.51
N PHE A 17 0.09 7.38 10.29
CA PHE A 17 -1.08 8.09 9.77
C PHE A 17 -1.99 7.16 8.95
N ASN A 18 -3.23 7.61 8.74
CA ASN A 18 -4.17 6.91 7.86
C ASN A 18 -4.17 7.54 6.48
N ALA A 19 -4.40 6.72 5.47
CA ALA A 19 -4.61 7.14 4.10
C ALA A 19 -5.88 6.48 3.54
N ASP A 20 -6.80 7.30 3.06
CA ASP A 20 -8.14 6.89 2.63
C ASP A 20 -8.35 7.25 1.17
N PHE A 21 -8.62 6.24 0.34
CA PHE A 21 -8.77 6.37 -1.11
C PHE A 21 -10.07 5.78 -1.62
N VAL A 22 -10.49 6.28 -2.77
CA VAL A 22 -11.60 5.77 -3.58
C VAL A 22 -11.04 5.12 -4.85
N ILE A 23 -11.58 3.96 -5.22
CA ILE A 23 -11.22 3.27 -6.45
C ILE A 23 -11.89 4.00 -7.63
N ASP A 24 -11.07 4.57 -8.50
CA ASP A 24 -11.51 5.27 -9.71
C ASP A 24 -11.77 4.29 -10.84
N SER A 25 -10.91 3.27 -10.99
CA SER A 25 -11.05 2.25 -12.01
C SER A 25 -10.38 0.93 -11.62
N ALA A 26 -10.90 -0.16 -12.16
CA ALA A 26 -10.28 -1.48 -12.12
C ALA A 26 -10.37 -2.10 -13.52
N MET A 27 -9.27 -2.66 -14.00
CA MET A 27 -9.22 -3.28 -15.33
C MET A 27 -8.34 -4.52 -15.34
N THR A 28 -8.53 -5.37 -16.35
CA THR A 28 -7.64 -6.49 -16.68
C THR A 28 -7.39 -6.49 -18.17
N THR A 29 -6.18 -6.87 -18.58
CA THR A 29 -5.80 -6.98 -20.00
C THR A 29 -5.72 -8.43 -20.48
N ASP A 30 -5.58 -9.38 -19.56
CA ASP A 30 -5.34 -10.81 -19.84
C ASP A 30 -6.31 -11.75 -19.09
N GLY A 31 -7.23 -11.20 -18.30
CA GLY A 31 -8.18 -11.95 -17.47
C GLY A 31 -7.56 -12.58 -16.21
N LYS A 32 -6.27 -12.34 -15.94
CA LYS A 32 -5.52 -12.89 -14.80
C LYS A 32 -4.95 -11.78 -13.91
N ASN A 33 -4.14 -10.91 -14.50
CA ASN A 33 -3.56 -9.75 -13.85
C ASN A 33 -4.54 -8.59 -13.93
N TRP A 34 -4.52 -7.73 -12.92
CA TRP A 34 -5.46 -6.62 -12.84
C TRP A 34 -4.78 -5.36 -12.35
N GLN A 35 -5.33 -4.23 -12.76
CA GLN A 35 -4.80 -2.92 -12.47
C GLN A 35 -5.88 -2.08 -11.81
N ILE A 36 -5.48 -1.26 -10.84
CA ILE A 36 -6.36 -0.29 -10.16
C ILE A 36 -5.77 1.10 -10.31
N ALA A 37 -6.62 2.08 -10.54
CA ALA A 37 -6.35 3.47 -10.20
C ALA A 37 -7.24 3.92 -9.04
N ALA A 38 -6.67 4.68 -8.13
CA ALA A 38 -7.38 5.24 -6.97
C ALA A 38 -6.89 6.64 -6.65
N SER A 39 -7.75 7.44 -6.02
CA SER A 39 -7.41 8.80 -5.59
C SER A 39 -8.03 9.10 -4.22
N GLY A 40 -7.39 9.95 -3.44
CA GLY A 40 -7.80 10.17 -2.06
C GLY A 40 -6.80 10.96 -1.22
N ASP A 41 -7.02 10.93 0.09
CA ASP A 41 -6.20 11.64 1.07
C ASP A 41 -5.13 10.71 1.65
N ALA A 42 -3.86 11.08 1.46
CA ALA A 42 -2.68 10.36 1.93
C ALA A 42 -2.08 10.98 3.20
N GLY A 43 -2.93 11.39 4.14
CA GLY A 43 -2.53 12.04 5.39
C GLY A 43 -1.70 13.31 5.15
N PRO A 44 -0.44 13.39 5.64
CA PRO A 44 0.39 14.59 5.49
C PRO A 44 0.74 14.94 4.04
N TYR A 45 0.63 13.97 3.12
CA TYR A 45 0.89 14.15 1.69
C TYR A 45 -0.28 14.79 0.92
N GLY A 46 -1.42 15.01 1.57
CA GLY A 46 -2.60 15.60 0.94
C GLY A 46 -3.24 14.67 -0.10
N LYS A 47 -3.74 15.24 -1.20
CA LYS A 47 -4.43 14.49 -2.25
C LYS A 47 -3.44 13.72 -3.13
N ALA A 48 -3.52 12.40 -3.12
CA ALA A 48 -2.65 11.52 -3.87
C ALA A 48 -3.42 10.65 -4.88
N TYR A 49 -2.69 10.23 -5.91
CA TYR A 49 -3.14 9.35 -6.98
C TYR A 49 -2.28 8.09 -6.98
N LEU A 50 -2.95 6.94 -7.00
CA LEU A 50 -2.35 5.62 -6.92
C LEU A 50 -2.63 4.85 -8.20
N SER A 51 -1.61 4.16 -8.69
CA SER A 51 -1.76 3.12 -9.71
C SER A 51 -1.15 1.83 -9.19
N TYR A 52 -1.89 0.73 -9.25
CA TYR A 52 -1.43 -0.60 -8.86
C TYR A 52 -1.54 -1.56 -10.02
N SER A 53 -0.56 -2.46 -10.13
CA SER A 53 -0.55 -3.64 -11.00
C SER A 53 -0.39 -4.89 -10.12
N PHE A 54 -1.42 -5.73 -10.12
CA PHE A 54 -1.49 -6.94 -9.34
C PHE A 54 -1.13 -8.15 -10.18
N THR A 55 -0.30 -9.02 -9.60
CA THR A 55 0.18 -10.27 -10.18
C THR A 55 -0.09 -11.43 -9.22
N ASN A 56 0.11 -12.65 -9.72
CA ASN A 56 0.09 -13.85 -8.91
C ASN A 56 1.09 -14.87 -9.49
N TYR A 57 2.37 -14.70 -9.15
CA TYR A 57 3.44 -15.47 -9.79
C TYR A 57 3.39 -16.97 -9.52
N PHE A 58 2.78 -17.36 -8.40
CA PHE A 58 2.70 -18.75 -7.95
C PHE A 58 1.32 -19.38 -8.19
N ASP A 59 0.41 -18.70 -8.90
CA ASP A 59 -0.99 -19.11 -9.07
C ASP A 59 -1.65 -19.46 -7.71
N ALA A 60 -1.28 -18.74 -6.65
CA ALA A 60 -1.75 -18.98 -5.30
C ALA A 60 -3.23 -18.56 -5.18
N GLU A 61 -4.08 -19.44 -4.68
CA GLU A 61 -5.50 -19.13 -4.56
C GLU A 61 -5.73 -18.02 -3.52
N GLY A 62 -6.38 -16.94 -3.96
CA GLY A 62 -6.81 -15.86 -3.08
C GLY A 62 -5.70 -14.96 -2.53
N GLN A 63 -4.48 -15.02 -3.08
CA GLN A 63 -3.39 -14.13 -2.72
C GLN A 63 -2.43 -13.92 -3.89
N GLY A 64 -1.55 -12.92 -3.78
CA GLY A 64 -0.51 -12.65 -4.77
C GLY A 64 0.28 -11.40 -4.44
N GLU A 65 0.97 -10.89 -5.44
CA GLU A 65 1.86 -9.74 -5.33
C GLU A 65 1.28 -8.51 -6.04
N PHE A 66 1.82 -7.34 -5.75
CA PHE A 66 1.57 -6.14 -6.54
C PHE A 66 2.79 -5.23 -6.58
N THR A 67 2.82 -4.42 -7.64
CA THR A 67 3.63 -3.20 -7.70
C THR A 67 2.71 -2.01 -7.90
N GLY A 68 3.15 -0.83 -7.52
CA GLY A 68 2.38 0.38 -7.68
C GLY A 68 3.22 1.63 -7.63
N PHE A 69 2.54 2.75 -7.86
CA PHE A 69 3.12 4.07 -7.87
C PHE A 69 2.13 5.05 -7.24
N ALA A 70 2.62 5.85 -6.29
CA ALA A 70 1.89 6.92 -5.66
C ALA A 70 2.51 8.25 -6.06
N TRP A 71 1.69 9.26 -6.31
CA TRP A 71 2.17 10.63 -6.44
C TRP A 71 1.14 11.64 -5.95
N THR A 72 1.63 12.77 -5.45
CA THR A 72 0.84 13.92 -4.99
C THR A 72 1.49 15.20 -5.49
N GLN A 73 0.70 16.26 -5.60
CA GLN A 73 1.19 17.61 -5.84
C GLN A 73 0.81 18.50 -4.67
N ILE A 74 1.81 19.07 -4.00
CA ILE A 74 1.66 20.02 -2.90
C ILE A 74 2.21 21.36 -3.38
N GLY A 75 1.30 22.24 -3.83
CA GLY A 75 1.69 23.49 -4.49
C GLY A 75 2.44 23.22 -5.79
N GLU A 76 3.70 23.64 -5.87
CA GLU A 76 4.57 23.40 -7.03
C GLU A 76 5.40 22.10 -6.92
N GLN A 77 5.43 21.47 -5.74
CA GLN A 77 6.24 20.28 -5.51
C GLN A 77 5.44 19.01 -5.86
N VAL A 78 6.05 18.12 -6.63
CA VAL A 78 5.56 16.77 -6.86
C VAL A 78 6.32 15.80 -5.96
N VAL A 79 5.58 15.06 -5.13
CA VAL A 79 6.10 13.99 -4.29
C VAL A 79 5.63 12.67 -4.87
N ASN A 80 6.51 11.68 -4.95
CA ASN A 80 6.19 10.38 -5.53
C ASN A 80 6.94 9.24 -4.84
N GLY A 81 6.40 8.03 -5.00
CA GLY A 81 6.99 6.82 -4.45
C GLY A 81 6.51 5.54 -5.12
N SER A 82 7.37 4.52 -5.09
CA SER A 82 7.03 3.18 -5.56
C SER A 82 6.45 2.34 -4.42
N LEU A 83 5.43 1.55 -4.72
CA LEU A 83 4.71 0.69 -3.78
C LEU A 83 4.93 -0.76 -4.18
N GLN A 84 5.26 -1.64 -3.25
CA GLN A 84 5.49 -3.06 -3.56
C GLN A 84 5.03 -3.92 -2.40
N GLY A 85 4.27 -4.98 -2.70
CA GLY A 85 3.68 -5.75 -1.62
C GLY A 85 2.90 -6.98 -2.02
N LEU A 86 2.15 -7.47 -1.04
CA LEU A 86 1.34 -8.67 -1.10
C LEU A 86 -0.12 -8.33 -0.83
N TRP A 87 -1.01 -9.07 -1.47
CA TRP A 87 -2.44 -9.01 -1.20
C TRP A 87 -2.99 -10.39 -0.85
N LYS A 88 -4.04 -10.41 -0.03
CA LYS A 88 -4.78 -11.62 0.32
C LYS A 88 -6.27 -11.31 0.43
N LYS A 89 -7.11 -12.12 -0.23
CA LYS A 89 -8.56 -12.03 -0.15
C LYS A 89 -9.09 -12.75 1.08
N GLU A 90 -9.91 -12.05 1.86
CA GLU A 90 -10.64 -12.56 3.00
C GLU A 90 -12.14 -12.22 2.85
N GLY A 91 -12.91 -13.18 2.35
CA GLY A 91 -14.32 -12.96 2.04
C GLY A 91 -14.49 -11.87 0.96
N LYS A 92 -15.07 -10.72 1.34
CA LYS A 92 -15.28 -9.57 0.43
C LYS A 92 -14.12 -8.56 0.45
N ILE A 93 -13.23 -8.64 1.43
CA ILE A 93 -12.15 -7.68 1.64
C ILE A 93 -10.84 -8.24 1.10
N PHE A 94 -10.03 -7.38 0.50
CA PHE A 94 -8.67 -7.69 0.12
C PHE A 94 -7.73 -6.96 1.08
N LYS A 95 -6.98 -7.72 1.87
CA LYS A 95 -5.91 -7.18 2.72
C LYS A 95 -4.68 -6.93 1.86
N MET A 96 -4.01 -5.81 2.10
CA MET A 96 -2.76 -5.46 1.44
C MET A 96 -1.70 -5.14 2.49
N TYR A 97 -0.46 -5.54 2.19
CA TYR A 97 0.73 -5.25 2.97
C TYR A 97 1.82 -4.76 2.02
N SER A 98 2.40 -3.59 2.26
CA SER A 98 3.31 -2.91 1.35
C SER A 98 4.56 -2.40 2.04
N LEU A 99 5.67 -2.39 1.31
CA LEU A 99 6.82 -1.53 1.56
C LEU A 99 6.80 -0.42 0.51
N ASP A 100 6.74 0.82 0.97
CA ASP A 100 6.62 1.98 0.11
C ASP A 100 7.89 2.81 0.21
N ASN A 101 8.45 3.16 -0.95
CA ASN A 101 9.64 3.98 -1.06
C ASN A 101 9.20 5.40 -1.45
N ASP A 102 9.17 6.33 -0.48
CA ASP A 102 9.04 7.76 -0.77
C ASP A 102 10.38 8.24 -1.36
N ALA A 103 10.43 8.24 -2.69
CA ALA A 103 11.62 8.61 -3.44
C ALA A 103 11.96 10.10 -3.32
N THR A 104 11.03 10.93 -2.84
CA THR A 104 11.21 12.38 -2.75
C THR A 104 11.79 12.78 -1.41
N ASN A 105 11.28 12.22 -0.31
CA ASN A 105 11.73 12.53 1.05
C ASN A 105 12.75 11.51 1.60
N GLY A 106 12.99 10.41 0.89
CA GLY A 106 13.94 9.37 1.29
C GLY A 106 13.43 8.51 2.46
N VAL A 107 12.12 8.41 2.63
CA VAL A 107 11.48 7.69 3.74
C VAL A 107 10.90 6.38 3.25
N PHE A 108 11.24 5.27 3.91
CA PHE A 108 10.53 4.01 3.71
C PHE A 108 9.30 3.96 4.61
N ASN A 109 8.19 3.45 4.10
CA ASN A 109 7.00 3.22 4.89
C ASN A 109 6.60 1.75 4.84
N ILE A 110 6.07 1.26 5.97
CA ILE A 110 5.36 -0.02 6.03
C ILE A 110 3.87 0.30 6.06
N VAL A 111 3.13 -0.35 5.16
CA VAL A 111 1.71 -0.11 4.98
C VAL A 111 0.93 -1.40 5.16
N SER A 112 -0.20 -1.31 5.86
CA SER A 112 -1.20 -2.36 5.88
C SER A 112 -2.58 -1.74 5.67
N GLY A 113 -3.45 -2.44 4.96
CA GLY A 113 -4.77 -1.91 4.70
C GLY A 113 -5.74 -2.88 4.08
N GLU A 114 -6.92 -2.34 3.79
CA GLU A 114 -8.07 -3.07 3.29
C GLU A 114 -8.61 -2.41 2.04
N VAL A 115 -8.92 -3.24 1.04
CA VAL A 115 -9.58 -2.86 -0.20
C VAL A 115 -10.94 -3.53 -0.26
N ASP A 116 -11.99 -2.72 -0.39
CA ASP A 116 -13.37 -3.17 -0.60
C ASP A 116 -13.83 -2.68 -1.97
N PHE A 117 -13.88 -3.59 -2.94
CA PHE A 117 -14.31 -3.30 -4.31
C PHE A 117 -15.81 -2.99 -4.43
N VAL A 118 -16.63 -3.48 -3.50
CA VAL A 118 -18.07 -3.21 -3.49
C VAL A 118 -18.30 -1.78 -3.02
N ALA A 119 -17.61 -1.37 -1.96
CA ALA A 119 -17.66 0.01 -1.46
C ALA A 119 -16.78 0.99 -2.27
N LYS A 120 -15.90 0.47 -3.14
CA LYS A 120 -14.87 1.21 -3.87
C LYS A 120 -13.92 1.99 -2.97
N THR A 121 -13.50 1.39 -1.86
CA THR A 121 -12.61 2.05 -0.89
C THR A 121 -11.30 1.30 -0.73
N MET A 122 -10.21 2.05 -0.57
CA MET A 122 -8.92 1.53 -0.10
C MET A 122 -8.51 2.32 1.15
N LYS A 123 -8.30 1.63 2.27
CA LYS A 123 -7.97 2.26 3.54
C LYS A 123 -6.68 1.69 4.09
N PHE A 124 -5.73 2.55 4.36
CA PHE A 124 -4.37 2.18 4.72
C PHE A 124 -3.95 2.83 6.03
N LYS A 125 -3.16 2.08 6.81
CA LYS A 125 -2.34 2.57 7.92
C LYS A 125 -0.90 2.57 7.47
N VAL A 126 -0.26 3.71 7.59
CA VAL A 126 1.11 3.94 7.14
C VAL A 126 2.00 4.22 8.35
N ALA A 127 3.13 3.53 8.41
CA ALA A 127 4.15 3.71 9.43
C ALA A 127 5.51 3.99 8.76
N PRO A 128 6.03 5.22 8.88
CA PRO A 128 7.38 5.53 8.43
C PRO A 128 8.42 4.74 9.22
N ILE A 129 9.44 4.24 8.55
CA ILE A 129 10.65 3.67 9.17
C ILE A 129 11.61 4.83 9.46
N LYS A 130 12.23 4.81 10.63
CA LYS A 130 13.31 5.71 11.02
C LYS A 130 14.60 4.92 11.20
N ASP A 131 15.69 5.57 10.79
CA ASP A 131 17.07 5.16 11.08
C ASP A 131 17.57 5.85 12.37
#